data_AF-A0A2V6ALH0-F1
#
_entry.id   AF-A0A2V6ALH0-F1
#
_cell.length_a   1.000
_cell.length_b   1.000
_cell.length_c   1.000
_cell.angle_alpha   90.00
_cell.angle_beta   90.00
_cell.angle_gamma   90.00
#
_symmetry.space_group_name_H-M   'P 1'
#
loop_
_entity.id
_entity.type
_entity.pdbx_description
1 polymer ?
#
loop_
_entity_poly.entity_id
_entity_poly.type
_entity_poly.pdbx_seq_one_letter_code
_entity_poly.pdbx_strand_id
1 'polypeptide(L)'
;MIVERTFNAPVARVWTALTDVNEMRQWYFDLKEFKSEIGFEFEFVVEHEGNAYHHLCKVTEVIPEKKIAYTWRYKGEPGDSLVTFELFPDGHKTR
;
A
#
# COMPACT_ATOMS: atom_id res chain seq x y z
N MET A 1 -3.55 0.96 14.63
CA MET A 1 -4.76 0.12 14.40
C MET A 1 -4.32 -1.09 13.57
N ILE A 2 -4.88 -2.28 13.82
CA ILE A 2 -4.60 -3.49 13.03
C ILE A 2 -5.93 -3.99 12.46
N VAL A 3 -5.94 -4.39 11.19
CA VAL A 3 -7.09 -4.99 10.50
C VAL A 3 -6.62 -6.27 9.83
N GLU A 4 -7.30 -7.39 10.08
CA GLU A 4 -6.99 -8.70 9.51
C GLU A 4 -8.15 -9.16 8.61
N ARG A 5 -7.83 -9.75 7.44
CA ARG A 5 -8.81 -10.24 6.47
C ARG A 5 -8.28 -11.49 5.78
N THR A 6 -9.16 -12.44 5.46
CA THR A 6 -8.80 -13.61 4.65
C THR A 6 -9.38 -13.46 3.24
N PHE A 7 -8.54 -13.61 2.23
CA PHE A 7 -8.89 -13.57 0.82
C PHE A 7 -8.82 -14.96 0.21
N ASN A 8 -9.84 -15.33 -0.58
CA ASN A 8 -9.87 -16.60 -1.32
C ASN A 8 -8.99 -16.53 -2.59
N ALA A 9 -7.70 -16.22 -2.41
CA ALA A 9 -6.72 -16.12 -3.47
C ALA A 9 -5.32 -16.49 -2.93
N PRO A 10 -4.43 -17.04 -3.78
CA PRO A 10 -3.05 -17.32 -3.38
C PRO A 10 -2.26 -16.04 -3.12
N VAL A 11 -1.21 -16.14 -2.31
CA VAL A 11 -0.41 -14.97 -1.86
C VAL A 11 0.15 -14.18 -3.04
N ALA A 12 0.68 -14.85 -4.07
CA ALA A 12 1.19 -14.19 -5.27
C ALA A 12 0.14 -13.27 -5.92
N ARG A 13 -1.15 -13.66 -5.94
CA ARG A 13 -2.23 -12.83 -6.51
C ARG A 13 -2.49 -11.60 -5.66
N VAL A 14 -2.53 -11.76 -4.33
CA VAL A 14 -2.73 -10.64 -3.39
C VAL A 14 -1.53 -9.69 -3.42
N TRP A 15 -0.32 -10.25 -3.50
CA TRP A 15 0.91 -9.48 -3.65
C TRP A 15 0.88 -8.61 -4.91
N THR A 16 0.52 -9.18 -6.08
CA THR A 16 0.38 -8.38 -7.31
C THR A 16 -0.65 -7.26 -7.14
N ALA A 17 -1.79 -7.51 -6.49
CA ALA A 17 -2.79 -6.47 -6.24
C ALA A 17 -2.27 -5.32 -5.34
N LEU A 18 -1.28 -5.59 -4.48
CA LEU A 18 -0.64 -4.62 -3.60
C LEU A 18 0.57 -3.91 -4.23
N THR A 19 1.16 -4.46 -5.30
CA THR A 19 2.42 -3.94 -5.85
C THR A 19 2.41 -3.59 -7.33
N ASP A 20 1.41 -4.04 -8.10
CA ASP A 20 1.23 -3.62 -9.49
C ASP A 20 0.41 -2.34 -9.55
N VAL A 21 0.98 -1.28 -10.14
CA VAL A 21 0.34 0.04 -10.19
C VAL A 21 -1.02 0.01 -10.92
N ASN A 22 -1.18 -0.82 -11.95
CA ASN A 22 -2.43 -0.88 -12.70
C ASN A 22 -3.53 -1.60 -11.90
N GLU A 23 -3.17 -2.55 -11.05
CA GLU A 23 -4.09 -3.17 -10.11
C GLU A 23 -4.42 -2.28 -8.92
N MET A 24 -3.42 -1.61 -8.34
CA MET A 24 -3.63 -0.67 -7.24
C MET A 24 -4.61 0.44 -7.61
N ARG A 25 -4.59 0.95 -8.84
CA ARG A 25 -5.56 1.94 -9.33
C ARG A 25 -7.01 1.45 -9.29
N GLN A 26 -7.25 0.14 -9.32
CA GLN A 26 -8.61 -0.41 -9.34
C GLN A 26 -9.27 -0.43 -7.95
N TRP A 27 -8.50 -0.41 -6.86
CA TRP A 27 -9.05 -0.58 -5.51
C TRP A 27 -8.44 0.32 -4.43
N TYR A 28 -7.23 0.84 -4.63
CA TYR A 28 -6.49 1.61 -3.64
C TYR A 28 -6.56 3.11 -3.91
N PHE A 29 -5.69 3.64 -4.78
CA PHE A 29 -5.67 5.04 -5.20
C PHE A 29 -5.20 5.18 -6.64
N ASP A 30 -5.57 6.28 -7.29
CA ASP A 30 -5.10 6.60 -8.64
C ASP A 30 -3.63 7.07 -8.60
N LEU A 31 -2.70 6.12 -8.54
CA LEU A 31 -1.27 6.39 -8.47
C LEU A 31 -0.68 6.58 -9.87
N LYS A 32 0.15 7.61 -10.07
CA LYS A 32 0.87 7.79 -11.35
C LYS A 32 1.91 6.69 -11.58
N GLU A 33 2.67 6.36 -10.55
CA GLU A 33 3.71 5.34 -10.59
C GLU A 33 3.81 4.68 -9.21
N PHE A 34 4.13 3.39 -9.20
CA PHE A 34 4.47 2.66 -7.99
C PHE A 34 5.51 1.59 -8.30
N LYS A 35 6.52 1.47 -7.42
CA LYS A 35 7.49 0.37 -7.41
C LYS A 35 7.63 -0.16 -6.00
N SER A 36 7.59 -1.47 -5.86
CA SER A 36 7.89 -2.18 -4.61
C SER A 36 9.41 -2.24 -4.37
N GLU A 37 10.04 -1.08 -4.26
CA GLU A 37 11.49 -0.92 -4.06
C GLU A 37 11.74 -0.02 -2.85
N ILE A 38 12.61 -0.45 -1.93
CA ILE A 38 12.96 0.35 -0.74
C ILE A 38 13.53 1.70 -1.19
N GLY A 39 12.98 2.78 -0.63
CA GLY A 39 13.36 4.14 -0.95
C GLY A 39 12.54 4.78 -2.08
N PHE A 40 11.74 4.00 -2.82
CA PHE A 40 10.83 4.56 -3.83
C PHE A 40 9.79 5.46 -3.17
N GLU A 41 9.57 6.63 -3.76
CA GLU A 41 8.63 7.63 -3.26
C GLU A 41 7.46 7.74 -4.23
N PHE A 42 6.26 7.85 -3.68
CA PHE A 42 5.03 8.04 -4.45
C PHE A 42 4.10 9.01 -3.71
N GLU A 43 3.25 9.67 -4.47
CA GLU A 43 2.31 10.65 -3.96
C GLU A 43 0.96 10.53 -4.67
N PHE A 44 -0.09 10.95 -3.98
CA PHE A 44 -1.43 11.07 -4.54
C PHE A 44 -2.24 12.08 -3.72
N VAL A 45 -3.32 12.58 -4.32
CA VAL A 45 -4.20 13.58 -3.71
C VAL A 45 -5.61 13.00 -3.60
N VAL A 46 -6.19 13.10 -2.42
CA VAL A 46 -7.59 12.71 -2.17
C VAL A 46 -8.39 13.95 -1.80
N GLU A 47 -9.51 14.16 -2.47
CA GLU A 47 -10.48 15.19 -2.09
C GLU A 47 -11.53 14.61 -1.14
N HIS A 48 -11.71 15.24 0.01
CA HIS A 48 -12.75 14.86 0.97
C HIS A 48 -13.29 16.10 1.68
N GLU A 49 -14.62 16.25 1.67
CA GLU A 49 -15.35 17.37 2.28
C GLU A 49 -14.83 18.76 1.84
N GLY A 50 -14.45 18.91 0.57
CA GLY A 50 -13.93 20.17 0.01
C GLY A 50 -12.47 20.47 0.37
N ASN A 51 -11.78 19.56 1.06
CA ASN A 51 -10.35 19.67 1.36
C ASN A 51 -9.56 18.68 0.48
N ALA A 52 -8.40 19.13 -0.01
CA ALA A 52 -7.45 18.29 -0.75
C ALA A 52 -6.34 17.82 0.19
N TYR A 53 -6.23 16.51 0.35
CA TYR A 53 -5.22 15.87 1.17
C TYR A 53 -4.12 15.32 0.27
N HIS A 54 -2.92 15.89 0.37
CA HIS A 54 -1.77 15.45 -0.43
C HIS A 54 -0.90 14.50 0.40
N HIS A 55 -0.95 13.22 0.04
CA HIS A 55 -0.19 12.15 0.65
C HIS A 55 1.20 12.03 0.01
N LEU A 56 2.23 12.01 0.84
CA LEU A 56 3.60 11.69 0.45
C LEU A 56 3.99 10.39 1.14
N CYS A 57 4.46 9.41 0.36
CA CYS A 57 4.76 8.08 0.85
C CYS A 57 6.15 7.65 0.40
N LYS A 58 6.82 6.84 1.22
CA LYS A 58 8.12 6.24 0.91
C LYS A 58 8.15 4.79 1.31
N VAL A 59 8.49 3.91 0.39
CA VAL A 59 8.66 2.47 0.67
C VAL A 59 9.84 2.27 1.60
N THR A 60 9.62 1.61 2.74
CA THR A 60 10.62 1.38 3.79
C THR A 60 11.03 -0.08 3.88
N GLU A 61 10.16 -1.02 3.49
CA GLU A 61 10.43 -2.45 3.57
C GLU A 61 9.70 -3.20 2.47
N VAL A 62 10.39 -4.16 1.85
CA VAL A 62 9.81 -5.05 0.84
C VAL A 62 10.39 -6.45 1.03
N ILE A 63 9.53 -7.41 1.31
CA ILE A 63 9.82 -8.83 1.29
C ILE A 63 8.80 -9.46 0.33
N PRO A 64 9.22 -9.85 -0.89
CA PRO A 64 8.31 -10.37 -1.91
C PRO A 64 7.37 -11.44 -1.37
N GLU A 65 6.08 -11.31 -1.70
CA GLU A 65 5.00 -12.21 -1.29
C GLU A 65 4.85 -12.40 0.23
N LYS A 66 5.36 -11.47 1.04
CA LYS A 66 5.27 -11.57 2.51
C LYS A 66 4.95 -10.24 3.17
N LYS A 67 5.62 -9.17 2.76
CA LYS A 67 5.49 -7.89 3.45
C LYS A 67 5.85 -6.71 2.57
N ILE A 68 5.05 -5.66 2.64
CA ILE A 68 5.42 -4.34 2.14
C ILE A 68 5.03 -3.28 3.17
N ALA A 69 5.94 -2.33 3.41
CA ALA A 69 5.69 -1.22 4.30
C ALA A 69 6.16 0.10 3.68
N TYR A 70 5.42 1.16 3.97
CA TYR A 70 5.76 2.52 3.54
C TYR A 70 5.29 3.56 4.54
N THR A 71 6.00 4.69 4.57
CA THR A 71 5.57 5.86 5.34
C THR A 71 4.32 6.48 4.72
N TRP A 72 3.57 7.18 5.55
CA TRP A 72 2.36 7.88 5.18
C TRP A 72 2.33 9.22 5.90
N ARG A 73 2.45 10.31 5.14
CA ARG A 73 2.40 11.67 5.68
C ARG A 73 1.60 12.59 4.78
N TYR A 74 1.07 13.65 5.37
CA TYR A 74 0.43 14.74 4.63
C TYR A 74 1.44 15.85 4.35
N LYS A 75 1.40 16.41 3.15
CA LYS A 75 2.24 17.56 2.80
C LYS A 75 1.90 18.76 3.71
N GLY A 76 2.91 19.32 4.36
CA GLY A 76 2.76 20.47 5.27
C GLY A 76 2.55 20.09 6.74
N GLU A 77 2.25 18.83 7.03
CA GLU A 77 2.05 18.34 8.40
C GLU A 77 3.30 17.62 8.94
N PRO A 78 3.58 17.74 10.25
CA PRO A 78 4.65 17.00 10.89
C PRO A 78 4.24 15.56 11.22
N GLY A 79 5.22 14.64 11.21
CA GLY A 79 5.05 13.25 11.60
C GLY A 79 4.77 12.30 10.45
N ASP A 80 5.17 11.05 10.64
CA ASP A 80 4.95 9.96 9.71
C ASP A 80 4.18 8.84 10.41
N SER A 81 3.20 8.26 9.73
CA SER A 81 2.64 6.95 10.08
C SER A 81 3.29 5.87 9.21
N LEU A 82 3.29 4.62 9.67
CA LEU A 82 3.76 3.48 8.90
C LEU A 82 2.56 2.61 8.50
N VAL A 83 2.33 2.48 7.20
CA VAL A 83 1.40 1.50 6.64
C VAL A 83 2.18 0.23 6.37
N THR A 84 1.67 -0.92 6.83
CA THR A 84 2.30 -2.23 6.65
C THR A 84 1.25 -3.24 6.25
N PHE A 85 1.52 -3.96 5.15
CA PHE A 85 0.78 -5.15 4.76
C PHE A 85 1.66 -6.36 4.99
N GLU A 86 1.15 -7.34 5.73
CA GLU A 86 1.76 -8.65 5.92
C GLU A 86 0.83 -9.70 5.32
N LEU A 87 1.39 -10.63 4.56
CA LEU A 87 0.67 -11.70 3.90
C LEU A 87 1.13 -13.04 4.47
N PHE A 88 0.16 -13.86 4.87
CA PHE A 88 0.38 -15.20 5.37
C PHE A 88 -0.34 -16.21 4.47
N PRO A 89 0.36 -17.19 3.89
CA PRO A 89 -0.28 -18.29 3.17
C PRO A 89 -1.23 -19.07 4.08
N ASP A 90 -2.44 -19.35 3.61
CA ASP A 90 -3.44 -20.18 4.29
C ASP A 90 -4.06 -21.17 3.30
N GLY A 91 -3.29 -22.21 2.95
CA GLY A 91 -3.65 -23.16 1.89
C GLY A 91 -3.76 -22.47 0.52
N HIS A 92 -4.95 -22.46 -0.07
CA HIS A 92 -5.24 -21.72 -1.32
C HIS A 92 -5.71 -20.28 -1.09
N LYS A 93 -5.70 -19.83 0.15
CA LYS A 93 -6.11 -18.50 0.60
C LYS A 93 -4.91 -17.71 1.09
N THR A 94 -5.14 -16.44 1.35
CA THR A 94 -4.18 -15.53 1.95
C THR A 94 -4.84 -14.82 3.11
N ARG A 95 -4.10 -14.64 4.19
CA ARG A 95 -4.51 -13.87 5.36
C ARG A 95 -3.61 -12.65 5.52
#